data_AF-B7LQE6-F1
#
_entry.id   AF-B7LQE6-F1
#
_cell.length_a   1.000
_cell.length_b   1.000
_cell.length_c   1.000
_cell.angle_alpha   90.00
_cell.angle_beta   90.00
_cell.angle_gamma   90.00
#
_symmetry.space_group_name_H-M   'P 1'
#
loop_
_entity.id
_entity.type
_entity.pdbx_description
1 polymer ?
#
loop_
_entity_poly.entity_id
_entity_poly.type
_entity_poly.pdbx_seq_one_letter_code
_entity_poly.pdbx_strand_id
1 'polypeptide(L)' 'MVKEIEKVMPVVHIATVVPISLTVGANRIVPAVAIPHPLGNPLLDGSDEQKLRRQLVEKALAALQTPVTEQTVF' A
#
# COMPACT_ATOMS: atom_id res chain seq x y z
N MET A 1 10.49 4.71 -8.75
CA MET A 1 11.00 4.97 -7.38
C MET A 1 10.97 3.72 -6.51
N VAL A 2 9.81 3.11 -6.22
CA VAL A 2 9.70 1.92 -5.34
C VAL A 2 10.60 0.74 -5.76
N LYS A 3 10.64 0.39 -7.06
CA LYS A 3 11.54 -0.66 -7.58
C LYS A 3 13.03 -0.41 -7.27
N GLU A 4 13.45 0.85 -7.22
CA GLU A 4 14.85 1.20 -6.97
C GLU A 4 15.18 1.18 -5.47
N ILE A 5 14.25 1.64 -4.62
CA ILE A 5 14.39 1.56 -3.15
C ILE A 5 14.49 0.10 -2.69
N GLU A 6 13.68 -0.77 -3.31
CA GLU A 6 13.60 -2.20 -3.00
C GLU A 6 14.94 -2.94 -3.14
N LYS A 7 15.91 -2.40 -3.88
CA LYS A 7 17.26 -2.98 -4.02
C LYS A 7 18.11 -2.84 -2.75
N VAL A 8 17.79 -1.89 -1.88
CA VAL A 8 18.57 -1.57 -0.67
C VAL A 8 17.78 -1.77 0.62
N MET A 9 16.45 -1.72 0.56
CA MET A 9 15.58 -1.99 1.71
C MET A 9 14.17 -2.37 1.26
N PRO A 10 13.42 -3.17 2.03
CA PRO A 10 12.00 -3.42 1.75
C PRO A 10 11.22 -2.12 1.63
N VAL A 11 10.34 -2.04 0.63
CA VAL A 11 9.38 -0.94 0.49
C VAL A 11 8.00 -1.47 0.10
N VAL A 12 6.96 -0.76 0.52
CA VAL A 12 5.56 -1.06 0.17
C VAL A 12 4.98 0.11 -0.59
N HIS A 13 4.33 -0.19 -1.72
CA HIS A 13 3.60 0.79 -2.50
C HIS A 13 2.12 0.75 -2.13
N ILE A 14 1.65 1.73 -1.35
CA ILE A 14 0.23 1.92 -1.13
C ILE A 14 -0.33 2.77 -2.27
N ALA A 15 -1.13 2.18 -3.15
CA ALA A 15 -1.59 2.83 -4.37
C ALA A 15 -2.97 2.36 -4.81
N THR A 16 -3.77 3.26 -5.37
CA THR A 16 -5.13 2.96 -5.83
C THR A 16 -5.13 2.26 -7.19
N VAL A 17 -4.18 2.60 -8.07
CA VAL A 17 -4.07 2.00 -9.41
C VAL A 17 -3.07 0.83 -9.39
N VAL A 18 -3.53 -0.30 -8.86
CA VAL A 18 -2.73 -1.54 -8.74
C VAL A 18 -2.12 -1.98 -10.08
N PRO A 19 -2.82 -1.96 -11.23
CA PRO A 19 -2.23 -2.37 -12.51
C PRO A 19 -0.98 -1.58 -12.89
N ILE A 20 -0.95 -0.27 -12.64
CA ILE A 20 0.22 0.57 -12.93
C ILE A 20 1.39 0.19 -12.03
N SER A 21 1.12 -0.10 -10.75
CA SER A 21 2.15 -0.56 -9.80
C SER A 21 2.77 -1.89 -10.22
N LEU A 22 1.95 -2.79 -10.77
CA LEU A 22 2.44 -4.04 -11.35
C LEU A 22 3.33 -3.77 -12.56
N THR A 23 2.88 -2.95 -13.52
CA THR A 23 3.65 -2.62 -14.73
C THR A 23 5.02 -1.99 -14.43
N VAL A 24 5.13 -1.14 -13.41
CA VAL A 24 6.41 -0.51 -13.05
C VAL A 24 7.33 -1.37 -12.17
N GLY A 25 6.88 -2.58 -11.80
CA GLY A 25 7.70 -3.53 -11.05
C GLY A 25 7.75 -3.28 -9.54
N ALA A 26 6.65 -2.84 -8.90
CA ALA A 26 6.59 -2.78 -7.44
C ALA A 26 6.45 -4.20 -6.85
N ASN A 27 7.31 -4.56 -5.89
CA ASN A 27 7.35 -5.90 -5.31
C ASN A 27 6.26 -6.14 -4.26
N ARG A 28 5.92 -5.11 -3.46
CA ARG A 28 4.86 -5.17 -2.45
C ARG A 28 3.86 -4.06 -2.69
N ILE A 29 2.60 -4.42 -2.93
CA ILE A 29 1.54 -3.47 -3.26
C ILE A 29 0.41 -3.64 -2.26
N VAL A 30 -0.04 -2.55 -1.66
CA VAL A 30 -1.25 -2.51 -0.82
C VAL A 30 -2.28 -1.64 -1.55
N PRO A 31 -3.45 -2.19 -1.93
CA PRO A 31 -4.52 -1.40 -2.53
C PRO A 31 -4.99 -0.30 -1.56
N ALA A 32 -5.05 0.92 -2.07
CA ALA A 32 -5.60 2.06 -1.33
C ALA A 32 -7.14 2.13 -1.47
N VAL A 33 -7.78 3.08 -0.77
CA VAL A 33 -9.24 3.19 -0.71
C VAL A 33 -9.83 3.75 -2.00
N ALA A 34 -9.40 4.94 -2.41
CA ALA A 34 -9.93 5.64 -3.58
C ALA A 34 -8.86 6.57 -4.19
N ILE A 35 -9.12 7.12 -5.39
CA ILE A 35 -8.17 8.06 -6.02
C ILE A 35 -8.14 9.40 -5.28
N PRO A 36 -9.28 10.06 -4.96
CA PRO A 36 -9.26 11.35 -4.28
C PRO A 36 -8.77 11.27 -2.83
N HIS A 37 -8.88 10.09 -2.20
CA HIS A 37 -8.49 9.84 -0.81
C HIS A 37 -7.85 8.45 -0.69
N PRO A 38 -6.57 8.27 -1.08
CA PRO A 38 -5.93 6.95 -1.08
C PRO A 38 -5.92 6.28 0.30
N LEU A 39 -5.75 7.07 1.36
CA LEU A 39 -5.64 6.56 2.72
C LEU A 39 -6.83 6.90 3.61
N GLY A 40 -7.93 7.46 3.07
CA GLY A 40 -9.03 7.92 3.90
C GLY A 40 -10.37 7.82 3.20
N ASN A 41 -11.44 8.07 3.95
CA ASN A 41 -12.78 8.12 3.41
C ASN A 41 -13.56 9.28 4.07
N PRO A 42 -13.90 10.34 3.32
CA PRO A 42 -14.59 11.52 3.88
C PRO A 42 -16.06 11.24 4.25
N LEU A 43 -16.60 10.07 3.88
CA LEU A 43 -17.96 9.65 4.24
C LEU A 43 -18.03 8.96 5.61
N LEU A 44 -16.88 8.65 6.23
CA LEU A 44 -16.82 8.04 7.56
C LEU A 44 -16.77 9.13 8.64
N ASP A 45 -17.22 8.77 9.84
CA ASP A 45 -16.96 9.60 11.01
C ASP A 45 -15.46 9.58 11.38
N GLY A 46 -15.02 10.53 12.21
CA GLY A 46 -13.60 10.67 12.54
C GLY A 46 -12.99 9.44 13.21
N SER A 47 -13.79 8.64 13.92
CA SER A 47 -13.30 7.45 14.61
C SER A 47 -13.07 6.28 13.63
N ASP A 48 -14.00 6.08 12.71
CA ASP A 48 -13.91 5.03 11.70
C ASP A 48 -12.92 5.39 10.59
N GLU A 49 -12.77 6.67 10.27
CA GLU A 49 -11.71 7.16 9.39
C GLU A 49 -10.32 6.88 10.00
N GLN A 50 -10.14 7.14 11.30
CA GLN A 50 -8.89 6.84 11.99
C GLN A 50 -8.58 5.33 12.01
N LYS A 51 -9.60 4.49 12.26
CA LYS A 51 -9.45 3.03 12.20
C LYS A 51 -9.08 2.56 10.80
N LEU A 52 -9.72 3.10 9.77
CA LEU A 52 -9.41 2.80 8.36
C LEU A 52 -7.95 3.13 8.02
N ARG A 53 -7.50 4.35 8.37
CA ARG A 53 -6.08 4.74 8.20
C ARG A 53 -5.14 3.79 8.92
N ARG A 54 -5.47 3.44 10.17
CA ARG A 54 -4.66 2.53 10.99
C ARG A 54 -4.54 1.15 10.35
N GLN A 55 -5.65 0.58 9.88
CA GLN A 55 -5.67 -0.73 9.22
C GLN A 55 -4.81 -0.76 7.95
N LEU A 56 -4.85 0.30 7.13
CA LEU A 56 -4.01 0.40 5.93
C LEU A 56 -2.52 0.44 6.27
N VAL A 57 -2.14 1.22 7.29
CA VAL A 57 -0.75 1.30 7.75
C VAL A 57 -0.29 -0.01 8.36
N GLU A 58 -1.12 -0.66 9.18
CA GLU A 58 -0.80 -1.97 9.77
C GLU A 58 -0.63 -3.05 8.70
N LYS A 59 -1.49 -3.04 7.67
CA LYS A 59 -1.36 -3.92 6.51
C LYS A 59 -0.06 -3.66 5.74
N ALA A 60 0.31 -2.40 5.54
CA ALA A 60 1.57 -2.04 4.91
C ALA A 60 2.78 -2.45 5.76
N LEU A 61 2.73 -2.30 7.08
CA LEU A 61 3.79 -2.75 7.99
C LEU A 61 3.94 -4.26 8.00
N ALA A 62 2.84 -5.01 7.92
CA ALA A 62 2.87 -6.46 7.78
C ALA A 62 3.49 -6.85 6.43
N ALA A 63 3.04 -6.25 5.32
CA ALA A 63 3.61 -6.48 3.99
C ALA A 63 5.12 -6.19 3.94
N LEU A 64 5.57 -5.10 4.57
CA LEU A 64 6.97 -4.69 4.63
C LEU A 64 7.86 -5.78 5.26
N GLN A 65 7.35 -6.49 6.25
CA GLN A 65 8.04 -7.57 6.96
C GLN A 65 7.94 -8.93 6.24
N THR A 66 7.00 -9.07 5.32
CA THR A 66 6.82 -10.31 4.56
C THR A 66 7.91 -10.45 3.49
N PRO A 67 8.68 -11.55 3.51
CA PRO A 67 9.58 -11.89 2.41
C PRO A 67 8.77 -12.17 1.14
N VAL A 68 9.19 -11.61 0.00
CA VAL A 68 8.56 -11.84 -1.31
C VAL A 68 9.62 -12.18 -2.35
N THR A 69 9.31 -13.10 -3.25
CA THR A 69 10.15 -13.47 -4.40
C THR A 69 9.57 -12.98 -5.73
N GLU A 70 8.31 -12.57 -5.73
CA GLU A 70 7.57 -12.07 -6.87
C GLU A 70 6.69 -10.87 -6.46
N GLN A 71 6.15 -10.14 -7.44
CA GLN A 71 5.25 -9.03 -7.17
C GLN A 71 3.99 -9.52 -6.47
N THR A 72 3.76 -9.03 -5.25
CA THR A 72 2.66 -9.47 -4.39
C THR A 72 1.73 -8.30 -4.09
N VAL A 73 0.44 -8.51 -4.31
CA VAL A 73 -0.62 -7.62 -3.84
C VAL A 73 -1.14 -8.16 -2.52
N PHE A 74 -1.01 -7.36 -1.48
CA PHE A 74 -1.43 -7.69 -0.12
C PHE A 74 -2.86 -7.23 0.13
#